data_AF-U2ZKH5-F1
#
_entry.id   AF-U2ZKH5-F1
#
_cell.length_a   1.000
_cell.length_b   1.000
_cell.length_c   1.000
_cell.angle_alpha   90.00
_cell.angle_beta   90.00
_cell.angle_gamma   90.00
#
_symmetry.space_group_name_H-M   'P 1'
#
loop_
_entity.id
_entity.type
_entity.pdbx_description
1 polymer ?
#
loop_
_entity_poly.entity_id
_entity_poly.type
_entity_poly.pdbx_seq_one_letter_code
_entity_poly.pdbx_strand_id
1 'polypeptide(L)'
;MKIKILKEPLLEFGNGAHICPRTGIETLGVYDKRDELRRSELRIGIVGRGEGVDLLDEWLDKCKRGIVGKEETKFPNLFRGFGGVDEYHGFYTKILSSPQYTRTLQKSEINNISKITAREDRVVKCVELYYEQIRFLSENRSIDVIVCVVPNDIFDSLTKATGDKDTESLEAYLEHNFRRLLKARCMHLGIPLQLVREKTILSVKPSIDQQDLATKAWNFCTALYYKGNRTVPWRLVEDKFKPKTCYIGIGFYKSRDGETVSTSLAQVFDEFGHGVILRGAPVSLDKRDKRPYMDESQAYELLDSALAEYEKALMQKPARVVIHKSSRFRPTEVSGFSRVLDAKGIRTKDLVSITSTDIRLFSDKNYPPTRGTLLSLSETQGVLYTKGIVDFYKTYPGMYIPSPLRVEAFESDSSLEDLCKEILGLTKMNWNNTQLDGRLPITLECANKVGDIMKYVDTSEKPQVSYSFYM
;
A
#
# COMPACT_ATOMS: atom_id res chain seq x y z
N MET A 1 -34.49 -3.38 2.26
CA MET A 1 -33.18 -3.44 1.58
C MET A 1 -33.23 -2.60 0.32
N LYS A 2 -32.18 -1.86 0.00
CA LYS A 2 -32.12 -0.96 -1.19
C LYS A 2 -30.82 -1.19 -1.93
N ILE A 3 -30.87 -1.25 -3.26
CA ILE A 3 -29.67 -1.35 -4.10
C ILE A 3 -29.46 0.00 -4.79
N LYS A 4 -28.21 0.47 -4.81
CA LYS A 4 -27.79 1.69 -5.51
C LYS A 4 -26.44 1.47 -6.17
N ILE A 5 -26.22 2.03 -7.35
CA ILE A 5 -24.91 2.09 -7.98
C ILE A 5 -24.32 3.46 -7.68
N LEU A 6 -23.21 3.49 -6.94
CA LEU A 6 -22.46 4.70 -6.64
C LEU A 6 -21.66 5.14 -7.88
N LYS A 7 -21.56 6.45 -8.11
CA LYS A 7 -20.72 6.98 -9.20
C LYS A 7 -19.26 6.66 -8.94
N GLU A 8 -18.52 6.32 -10.00
CA GLU A 8 -17.08 6.05 -9.90
C GLU A 8 -16.35 7.35 -9.45
N PRO A 9 -15.55 7.31 -8.37
CA PRO A 9 -14.89 8.51 -7.84
C PRO A 9 -13.86 9.09 -8.81
N LEU A 10 -13.78 10.41 -8.89
CA LEU A 10 -12.77 11.11 -9.69
C LEU A 10 -11.46 11.26 -8.90
N LEU A 11 -10.34 11.22 -9.62
CA LEU A 11 -9.02 11.53 -9.11
C LEU A 11 -8.55 12.85 -9.73
N GLU A 12 -7.88 13.67 -8.94
CA GLU A 12 -7.28 14.93 -9.36
C GLU A 12 -5.80 14.74 -9.76
N PHE A 13 -5.44 15.43 -10.84
CA PHE A 13 -4.16 15.41 -11.53
C PHE A 13 -3.67 16.85 -11.78
N GLY A 14 -2.50 17.01 -12.40
CA GLY A 14 -1.90 18.33 -12.65
C GLY A 14 -2.85 19.29 -13.36
N ASN A 15 -3.47 18.84 -14.46
CA ASN A 15 -4.30 19.68 -15.33
C ASN A 15 -5.79 19.29 -15.38
N GLY A 16 -6.30 18.52 -14.40
CA GLY A 16 -7.73 18.17 -14.38
C GLY A 16 -8.05 16.96 -13.51
N ALA A 17 -9.18 16.32 -13.78
CA ALA A 17 -9.63 15.13 -13.07
C ALA A 17 -10.00 13.99 -14.03
N HIS A 18 -9.72 12.75 -13.61
CA HIS A 18 -10.05 11.55 -14.37
C HIS A 18 -10.31 10.36 -13.44
N ILE A 19 -11.10 9.37 -13.86
CA ILE A 19 -11.39 8.18 -13.04
C ILE A 19 -10.22 7.17 -12.99
N CYS A 20 -9.39 7.12 -14.03
CA CYS A 20 -8.30 6.16 -14.16
C CYS A 20 -6.93 6.80 -13.89
N PRO A 21 -6.11 6.27 -12.96
CA PRO A 21 -4.74 6.73 -12.72
C PRO A 21 -3.88 6.79 -13.97
N ARG A 22 -3.86 5.70 -14.76
CA ARG A 22 -3.01 5.57 -15.96
C ARG A 22 -3.33 6.66 -16.99
N THR A 23 -4.59 6.79 -17.36
CA THR A 23 -5.04 7.83 -18.29
C THR A 23 -4.78 9.23 -17.74
N GLY A 24 -5.05 9.45 -16.44
CA GLY A 24 -4.83 10.76 -15.82
C GLY A 24 -3.36 11.19 -15.86
N ILE A 25 -2.43 10.29 -15.52
CA ILE A 25 -0.99 10.57 -15.62
C ILE A 25 -0.60 10.89 -17.07
N GLU A 26 -1.02 10.06 -18.03
CA GLU A 26 -0.67 10.24 -19.45
C GLU A 26 -1.19 11.54 -20.05
N THR A 27 -2.44 11.91 -19.75
CA THR A 27 -3.12 13.02 -20.45
C THR A 27 -3.19 14.30 -19.64
N LEU A 28 -3.12 14.24 -18.31
CA LEU A 28 -3.29 15.38 -17.40
C LEU A 28 -2.05 15.65 -16.55
N GLY A 29 -1.07 14.74 -16.56
CA GLY A 29 0.14 14.81 -15.75
C GLY A 29 -0.08 14.55 -14.26
N VAL A 30 1.01 14.37 -13.53
CA VAL A 30 1.00 14.13 -12.08
C VAL A 30 0.53 15.37 -11.30
N TYR A 31 -0.13 15.14 -10.16
CA TYR A 31 -0.76 16.18 -9.34
C TYR A 31 0.21 17.28 -8.88
N ASP A 32 1.39 16.89 -8.41
CA ASP A 32 2.44 17.78 -7.93
C ASP A 32 3.11 18.63 -9.03
N LYS A 33 2.68 18.53 -10.29
CA LYS A 33 3.09 19.47 -11.35
C LYS A 33 2.70 20.91 -11.05
N ARG A 34 1.72 21.09 -10.16
CA ARG A 34 1.28 22.41 -9.67
C ARG A 34 2.25 23.03 -8.66
N ASP A 35 3.19 22.25 -8.12
CA ASP A 35 4.19 22.73 -7.16
C ASP A 35 5.44 23.22 -7.91
N GLU A 36 5.79 24.49 -7.73
CA GLU A 36 6.98 25.11 -8.33
C GLU A 36 8.29 24.51 -7.80
N LEU A 37 8.28 23.98 -6.58
CA LEU A 37 9.44 23.39 -5.92
C LEU A 37 9.53 21.87 -6.10
N ARG A 38 8.70 21.30 -6.99
CA ARG A 38 8.74 19.87 -7.29
C ARG A 38 10.13 19.43 -7.74
N ARG A 39 10.48 18.19 -7.39
CA ARG A 39 11.70 17.56 -7.89
C ARG A 39 11.51 17.17 -9.36
N SER A 40 12.47 17.57 -10.20
CA SER A 40 12.51 17.21 -11.62
C SER A 40 13.33 15.94 -11.90
N GLU A 41 14.12 15.48 -10.93
CA GLU A 41 15.00 14.32 -11.06
C GLU A 41 14.72 13.28 -9.98
N LEU A 42 14.82 12.00 -10.34
CA LEU A 42 14.69 10.86 -9.44
C LEU A 42 15.97 10.03 -9.48
N ARG A 43 16.79 10.10 -8.43
CA ARG A 43 18.07 9.38 -8.33
C ARG A 43 17.85 7.98 -7.76
N ILE A 44 18.15 6.97 -8.57
CA ILE A 44 17.97 5.57 -8.24
C ILE A 44 19.31 4.93 -7.87
N GLY A 45 19.39 4.40 -6.66
CA GLY A 45 20.43 3.47 -6.26
C GLY A 45 20.08 2.04 -6.64
N ILE A 46 21.07 1.22 -7.00
CA ILE A 46 20.84 -0.16 -7.43
C ILE A 46 21.72 -1.11 -6.61
N VAL A 47 21.12 -2.16 -6.07
CA VAL A 47 21.82 -3.26 -5.39
C VAL A 47 21.37 -4.58 -6.00
N GLY A 48 22.30 -5.37 -6.53
CA GLY A 48 21.99 -6.67 -7.14
C GLY A 48 23.24 -7.36 -7.68
N ARG A 49 23.13 -8.60 -8.15
CA ARG A 49 24.25 -9.24 -8.89
C ARG A 49 24.38 -8.61 -10.28
N GLY A 50 25.56 -8.69 -10.90
CA GLY A 50 25.85 -8.06 -12.20
C GLY A 50 24.76 -8.28 -13.27
N GLU A 51 24.40 -9.54 -13.54
CA GLU A 51 23.31 -9.88 -14.48
C GLU A 51 21.97 -9.18 -14.14
N GLY A 52 21.63 -9.11 -12.86
CA GLY A 52 20.39 -8.48 -12.40
C GLY A 52 20.40 -6.96 -12.54
N VAL A 53 21.57 -6.34 -12.37
CA VAL A 53 21.78 -4.91 -12.63
C VAL A 53 21.59 -4.61 -14.11
N ASP A 54 22.22 -5.38 -15.00
CA ASP A 54 22.11 -5.19 -16.45
C ASP A 54 20.65 -5.31 -16.93
N LEU A 55 19.91 -6.31 -16.40
CA LEU A 55 18.48 -6.47 -16.68
C LEU A 55 17.65 -5.28 -16.20
N LEU A 56 17.99 -4.71 -15.03
CA LEU A 56 17.28 -3.55 -14.51
C LEU A 56 17.57 -2.30 -15.35
N ASP A 57 18.81 -2.10 -15.81
CA ASP A 57 19.16 -0.96 -16.65
C ASP A 57 18.41 -1.01 -18.00
N GLU A 58 18.35 -2.17 -18.65
CA GLU A 58 17.52 -2.34 -19.86
C GLU A 58 16.04 -2.04 -19.58
N TRP A 59 15.53 -2.45 -18.42
CA TRP A 59 14.15 -2.19 -18.02
C TRP A 59 13.88 -0.71 -17.74
N LEU A 60 14.79 -0.02 -17.06
CA LEU A 60 14.69 1.43 -16.86
C LEU A 60 14.68 2.16 -18.20
N ASP A 61 15.49 1.74 -19.17
CA ASP A 61 15.49 2.32 -20.51
C ASP A 61 14.22 2.04 -21.31
N LYS A 62 13.56 0.89 -21.10
CA LYS A 62 12.21 0.64 -21.62
C LYS A 62 11.16 1.51 -20.94
N CYS A 63 11.26 1.68 -19.63
CA CYS A 63 10.36 2.56 -18.88
C CYS A 63 10.50 4.03 -19.35
N LYS A 64 11.72 4.50 -19.63
CA LYS A 64 11.94 5.85 -20.18
C LYS A 64 11.28 6.01 -21.56
N ARG A 65 11.52 5.07 -22.48
CA ARG A 65 11.02 5.13 -23.87
C ARG A 65 9.52 4.82 -24.04
N GLY A 66 8.93 4.16 -23.07
CA GLY A 66 7.57 3.65 -23.16
C GLY A 66 7.49 2.20 -23.66
N ILE A 67 6.34 1.58 -23.41
CA ILE A 67 6.04 0.19 -23.72
C ILE A 67 4.67 0.13 -24.38
N VAL A 68 4.61 -0.42 -25.58
CA VAL A 68 3.35 -0.57 -26.33
C VAL A 68 2.39 -1.47 -25.55
N GLY A 69 1.10 -1.14 -25.61
CA GLY A 69 0.04 -1.96 -25.01
C GLY A 69 -0.09 -3.31 -25.72
N LYS A 70 -0.92 -4.18 -25.16
CA LYS A 70 -1.19 -5.49 -25.77
C LYS A 70 -1.92 -5.31 -27.11
N GLU A 71 -1.32 -5.80 -28.20
CA GLU A 71 -1.94 -5.79 -29.53
C GLU A 71 -3.28 -6.55 -29.53
N GLU A 72 -4.23 -6.07 -30.33
CA GLU A 72 -5.55 -6.70 -30.57
C GLU A 72 -6.39 -7.00 -29.30
N THR A 73 -6.13 -6.31 -28.20
CA THR A 73 -6.91 -6.49 -26.97
C THR A 73 -8.33 -5.92 -27.09
N LYS A 74 -9.34 -6.70 -26.68
CA LYS A 74 -10.72 -6.21 -26.54
C LYS A 74 -10.90 -5.19 -25.40
N PHE A 75 -9.89 -5.04 -24.54
CA PHE A 75 -9.93 -4.19 -23.35
C PHE A 75 -8.77 -3.18 -23.33
N PRO A 76 -8.75 -2.18 -24.24
CA PRO A 76 -7.63 -1.24 -24.39
C PRO A 76 -7.40 -0.36 -23.16
N ASN A 77 -8.44 -0.08 -22.38
CA ASN A 77 -8.31 0.68 -21.13
C ASN A 77 -7.73 -0.14 -19.99
N LEU A 78 -7.92 -1.46 -19.99
CA LEU A 78 -7.35 -2.36 -18.98
C LEU A 78 -5.88 -2.69 -19.29
N PHE A 79 -5.59 -2.99 -20.56
CA PHE A 79 -4.24 -3.31 -21.06
C PHE A 79 -3.61 -2.14 -21.81
N ARG A 80 -3.75 -0.94 -21.25
CA ARG A 80 -3.21 0.29 -21.80
C ARG A 80 -1.68 0.22 -21.84
N GLY A 81 -1.10 0.73 -22.94
CA GLY A 81 0.35 0.93 -23.06
C GLY A 81 0.90 1.85 -21.97
N PHE A 82 2.21 1.93 -21.87
CA PHE A 82 2.92 2.83 -20.98
C PHE A 82 3.63 3.88 -21.82
N GLY A 83 3.17 5.14 -21.79
CA GLY A 83 3.71 6.22 -22.63
C GLY A 83 5.19 6.57 -22.38
N GLY A 84 5.76 6.13 -21.27
CA GLY A 84 7.16 6.41 -20.90
C GLY A 84 7.29 7.37 -19.73
N VAL A 85 8.53 7.67 -19.34
CA VAL A 85 8.85 8.61 -18.26
C VAL A 85 10.02 9.49 -18.68
N ASP A 86 9.75 10.78 -18.77
CA ASP A 86 10.76 11.81 -18.97
C ASP A 86 10.32 13.12 -18.28
N GLU A 87 11.07 14.20 -18.51
CA GLU A 87 10.83 15.51 -17.92
C GLU A 87 9.59 16.24 -18.51
N TYR A 88 9.05 15.76 -19.63
CA TYR A 88 7.93 16.35 -20.36
C TYR A 88 6.68 15.45 -20.45
N HIS A 89 6.79 14.17 -20.13
CA HIS A 89 5.73 13.17 -20.31
C HIS A 89 5.60 12.19 -19.14
N GLY A 90 4.37 11.70 -18.94
CA GLY A 90 4.02 10.75 -17.88
C GLY A 90 4.17 11.36 -16.49
N PHE A 91 5.30 11.11 -15.84
CA PHE A 91 5.57 11.57 -14.48
C PHE A 91 6.33 12.91 -14.40
N TYR A 92 6.75 13.48 -15.54
CA TYR A 92 7.48 14.76 -15.58
C TYR A 92 8.72 14.74 -14.67
N THR A 93 9.47 13.63 -14.72
CA THR A 93 10.67 13.43 -13.92
C THR A 93 11.71 12.65 -14.71
N LYS A 94 12.97 13.05 -14.57
CA LYS A 94 14.10 12.36 -15.17
C LYS A 94 14.61 11.27 -14.24
N ILE A 95 14.51 10.02 -14.68
CA ILE A 95 15.07 8.88 -13.94
C ILE A 95 16.59 8.83 -14.14
N LEU A 96 17.34 8.99 -13.06
CA LEU A 96 18.79 8.96 -13.04
C LEU A 96 19.29 7.66 -12.38
N SER A 97 19.90 6.79 -13.18
CA SER A 97 20.74 5.67 -12.72
C SER A 97 22.15 5.86 -13.25
N SER A 98 23.16 5.46 -12.47
CA SER A 98 24.57 5.50 -12.91
C SER A 98 25.38 4.42 -12.20
N PRO A 99 26.53 3.99 -12.76
CA PRO A 99 27.44 3.06 -12.08
C PRO A 99 27.90 3.54 -10.69
N GLN A 100 27.92 4.86 -10.45
CA GLN A 100 28.28 5.42 -9.14
C GLN A 100 27.21 5.21 -8.07
N TYR A 101 25.98 4.89 -8.47
CA TYR A 101 24.83 4.58 -7.62
C TYR A 101 24.54 3.07 -7.56
N THR A 102 25.42 2.25 -8.15
CA THR A 102 25.24 0.81 -8.26
C THR A 102 26.23 0.06 -7.36
N ARG A 103 25.74 -0.96 -6.65
CA ARG A 103 26.55 -1.89 -5.86
C ARG A 103 26.25 -3.32 -6.28
N THR A 104 27.28 -4.02 -6.71
CA THR A 104 27.18 -5.40 -7.16
C THR A 104 27.37 -6.38 -6.00
N LEU A 105 26.56 -7.42 -5.96
CA LEU A 105 26.70 -8.54 -5.03
C LEU A 105 27.63 -9.61 -5.62
N GLN A 106 28.55 -10.14 -4.81
CA GLN A 106 29.49 -11.15 -5.29
C GLN A 106 28.81 -12.52 -5.41
N LYS A 107 29.07 -13.21 -6.52
CA LYS A 107 28.51 -14.55 -6.77
C LYS A 107 28.93 -15.57 -5.71
N SER A 108 30.15 -15.46 -5.18
CA SER A 108 30.65 -16.32 -4.09
C SER A 108 29.82 -16.18 -2.81
N GLU A 109 29.48 -14.94 -2.41
CA GLU A 109 28.67 -14.66 -1.23
C GLU A 109 27.25 -15.23 -1.38
N ILE A 110 26.64 -15.03 -2.55
CA ILE A 110 25.33 -15.57 -2.91
C ILE A 110 25.33 -17.10 -2.79
N ASN A 111 26.31 -17.75 -3.41
CA ASN A 111 26.45 -19.21 -3.38
C ASN A 111 26.67 -19.74 -1.95
N ASN A 112 27.42 -19.02 -1.13
CA ASN A 112 27.65 -19.39 0.27
C ASN A 112 26.36 -19.33 1.08
N ILE A 113 25.53 -18.30 0.87
CA ILE A 113 24.21 -18.20 1.52
C ILE A 113 23.31 -19.36 1.09
N SER A 114 23.29 -19.72 -0.20
CA SER A 114 22.45 -20.82 -0.69
C SER A 114 22.82 -22.19 -0.10
N LYS A 115 24.04 -22.37 0.40
CA LYS A 115 24.52 -23.60 1.06
C LYS A 115 24.10 -23.74 2.53
N ILE A 116 23.64 -22.66 3.17
CA ILE A 116 23.21 -22.71 4.56
C ILE A 116 21.94 -23.55 4.67
N THR A 117 21.94 -24.55 5.55
CA THR A 117 20.84 -25.51 5.73
C THR A 117 19.57 -24.84 6.26
N ALA A 118 19.68 -24.07 7.35
CA ALA A 118 18.55 -23.41 7.99
C ALA A 118 18.06 -22.23 7.13
N ARG A 119 16.76 -22.21 6.82
CA ARG A 119 16.15 -21.14 6.01
C ARG A 119 16.23 -19.78 6.71
N GLU A 120 16.11 -19.77 8.03
CA GLU A 120 16.11 -18.55 8.85
C GLU A 120 17.48 -17.85 8.77
N ASP A 121 18.55 -18.63 8.96
CA ASP A 121 19.92 -18.16 8.79
C ASP A 121 20.20 -17.67 7.36
N ARG A 122 19.65 -18.35 6.34
CA ARG A 122 19.70 -17.85 4.95
C ARG A 122 19.08 -16.47 4.81
N VAL A 123 17.89 -16.27 5.39
CA VAL A 123 17.20 -14.98 5.35
C VAL A 123 18.05 -13.90 6.03
N VAL A 124 18.54 -14.16 7.24
CA VAL A 124 19.35 -13.19 8.01
C VAL A 124 20.64 -12.85 7.26
N LYS A 125 21.41 -13.85 6.82
CA LYS A 125 22.66 -13.61 6.09
C LYS A 125 22.44 -12.89 4.75
N CYS A 126 21.33 -13.19 4.06
CA CYS A 126 20.97 -12.46 2.85
C CYS A 126 20.58 -11.00 3.16
N VAL A 127 19.87 -10.73 4.26
CA VAL A 127 19.57 -9.36 4.67
C VAL A 127 20.84 -8.58 4.95
N GLU A 128 21.79 -9.15 5.70
CA GLU A 128 23.07 -8.48 6.00
C GLU A 128 23.86 -8.18 4.72
N LEU A 129 23.90 -9.12 3.76
CA LEU A 129 24.56 -8.90 2.47
C LEU A 129 24.00 -7.68 1.70
N TYR A 130 22.66 -7.53 1.66
CA TYR A 130 22.03 -6.37 1.03
C TYR A 130 22.20 -5.11 1.86
N TYR A 131 22.05 -5.21 3.18
CA TYR A 131 22.15 -4.10 4.12
C TYR A 131 23.48 -3.36 3.99
N GLU A 132 24.60 -4.07 3.95
CA GLU A 132 25.92 -3.44 3.81
C GLU A 132 26.03 -2.59 2.52
N GLN A 133 25.48 -3.07 1.40
CA GLN A 133 25.49 -2.31 0.15
C GLN A 133 24.51 -1.12 0.17
N ILE A 134 23.33 -1.31 0.76
CA ILE A 134 22.32 -0.25 0.92
C ILE A 134 22.85 0.85 1.83
N ARG A 135 23.48 0.48 2.95
CA ARG A 135 24.11 1.39 3.89
C ARG A 135 25.20 2.22 3.21
N PHE A 136 26.10 1.57 2.47
CA PHE A 136 27.13 2.26 1.71
C PHE A 136 26.52 3.31 0.76
N LEU A 137 25.51 2.95 -0.01
CA LEU A 137 24.82 3.89 -0.91
C LEU A 137 24.16 5.04 -0.15
N SER A 138 23.50 4.73 0.97
CA SER A 138 22.77 5.72 1.77
C SER A 138 23.68 6.74 2.44
N GLU A 139 24.86 6.31 2.89
CA GLU A 139 25.84 7.18 3.57
C GLU A 139 26.72 7.98 2.61
N ASN A 140 26.96 7.48 1.38
CA ASN A 140 27.98 8.04 0.48
C ASN A 140 27.42 8.68 -0.80
N ARG A 141 26.12 8.58 -1.06
CA ARG A 141 25.49 9.07 -2.30
C ARG A 141 24.16 9.76 -1.99
N SER A 142 23.82 10.75 -2.82
CA SER A 142 22.50 11.38 -2.79
C SER A 142 21.55 10.55 -3.66
N ILE A 143 20.81 9.64 -3.02
CA ILE A 143 19.86 8.72 -3.65
C ILE A 143 18.47 8.94 -3.05
N ASP A 144 17.45 8.89 -3.91
CA ASP A 144 16.06 9.10 -3.49
C ASP A 144 15.33 7.77 -3.20
N VAL A 145 15.69 6.70 -3.92
CA VAL A 145 15.13 5.36 -3.76
C VAL A 145 16.18 4.31 -4.16
N ILE A 146 16.26 3.20 -3.42
CA ILE A 146 17.15 2.09 -3.77
C ILE A 146 16.34 0.91 -4.31
N VAL A 147 16.68 0.46 -5.52
CA VAL A 147 16.14 -0.74 -6.14
C VAL A 147 17.03 -1.94 -5.81
N CYS A 148 16.47 -2.90 -5.08
CA CYS A 148 17.12 -4.17 -4.75
C CYS A 148 16.66 -5.25 -5.75
N VAL A 149 17.57 -5.65 -6.64
CA VAL A 149 17.32 -6.72 -7.61
C VAL A 149 17.63 -8.06 -6.96
N VAL A 150 16.61 -8.86 -6.72
CA VAL A 150 16.70 -10.17 -6.06
C VAL A 150 16.88 -11.27 -7.11
N PRO A 151 18.04 -11.98 -7.08
CA PRO A 151 18.30 -13.14 -7.92
C PRO A 151 17.25 -14.24 -7.75
N ASN A 152 16.91 -14.94 -8.84
CA ASN A 152 15.87 -15.97 -8.81
C ASN A 152 16.22 -17.16 -7.93
N ASP A 153 17.48 -17.57 -7.93
CA ASP A 153 18.04 -18.64 -7.10
C ASP A 153 17.96 -18.31 -5.60
N ILE A 154 18.34 -17.09 -5.21
CA ILE A 154 18.15 -16.58 -3.85
C ILE A 154 16.67 -16.56 -3.50
N PHE A 155 15.83 -15.95 -4.34
CA PHE A 155 14.40 -15.86 -4.07
C PHE A 155 13.79 -17.24 -3.82
N ASP A 156 14.08 -18.22 -4.68
CA ASP A 156 13.58 -19.58 -4.53
C ASP A 156 14.15 -20.23 -3.25
N SER A 157 15.43 -20.03 -2.93
CA SER A 157 16.08 -20.52 -1.71
C SER A 157 15.47 -19.95 -0.41
N LEU A 158 15.00 -18.71 -0.44
CA LEU A 158 14.40 -18.01 0.71
C LEU A 158 12.88 -18.28 0.85
N THR A 159 12.22 -18.72 -0.22
CA THR A 159 10.74 -18.89 -0.25
C THR A 159 10.26 -20.32 -0.33
N LYS A 160 11.05 -21.27 -0.85
CA LYS A 160 10.68 -22.69 -0.84
C LYS A 160 10.54 -23.16 0.60
N ALA A 161 9.33 -23.57 0.98
CA ALA A 161 9.12 -24.29 2.22
C ALA A 161 9.91 -25.61 2.15
N THR A 162 10.69 -25.92 3.18
CA THR A 162 11.15 -27.28 3.38
C THR A 162 9.91 -28.16 3.51
N GLY A 163 9.78 -29.15 2.64
CA GLY A 163 8.68 -30.10 2.67
C GLY A 163 8.61 -30.83 4.01
N ASP A 164 7.39 -31.27 4.30
CA ASP A 164 6.93 -32.09 5.42
C ASP A 164 6.84 -31.43 6.81
N LYS A 165 5.58 -31.28 7.22
CA LYS A 165 5.20 -31.38 8.62
C LYS A 165 5.62 -32.77 9.09
N ASP A 166 6.59 -32.83 9.99
CA ASP A 166 6.55 -33.83 11.05
C ASP A 166 6.47 -33.12 12.40
N THR A 167 5.54 -33.64 13.16
CA THR A 167 5.04 -33.33 14.49
C THR A 167 6.14 -33.30 15.56
N GLU A 168 5.89 -32.54 16.63
CA GLU A 168 6.57 -32.63 17.95
C GLU A 168 7.88 -31.86 18.20
N SER A 169 7.92 -30.57 17.87
CA SER A 169 8.58 -29.63 18.79
C SER A 169 7.76 -28.34 18.91
N LEU A 170 7.40 -28.00 20.15
CA LEU A 170 6.80 -26.74 20.56
C LEU A 170 7.84 -25.61 20.54
N GLU A 171 8.77 -25.62 19.58
CA GLU A 171 9.79 -24.58 19.46
C GLU A 171 9.16 -23.35 18.79
N ALA A 172 9.42 -22.18 19.38
CA ALA A 172 8.82 -20.91 19.01
C ALA A 172 9.02 -20.61 17.52
N TYR A 173 7.96 -20.77 16.72
CA TYR A 173 7.96 -20.43 15.30
C TYR A 173 8.13 -18.92 15.13
N LEU A 174 9.29 -18.48 14.61
CA LEU A 174 9.55 -17.08 14.29
C LEU A 174 9.36 -16.82 12.80
N GLU A 175 8.53 -15.84 12.46
CA GLU A 175 8.32 -15.45 11.06
C GLU A 175 9.61 -14.84 10.46
N HIS A 176 10.17 -15.49 9.42
CA HIS A 176 11.34 -15.01 8.67
C HIS A 176 10.98 -14.70 7.20
N ASN A 177 10.76 -13.41 6.92
CA ASN A 177 10.48 -12.90 5.58
C ASN A 177 11.55 -11.90 5.13
N PHE A 178 12.30 -12.24 4.08
CA PHE A 178 13.40 -11.43 3.55
C PHE A 178 13.00 -9.98 3.26
N ARG A 179 11.90 -9.76 2.53
CA ARG A 179 11.46 -8.41 2.16
C ARG A 179 11.12 -7.56 3.39
N ARG A 180 10.35 -8.13 4.32
CA ARG A 180 9.89 -7.40 5.51
C ARG A 180 11.07 -7.08 6.44
N LEU A 181 11.95 -8.06 6.66
CA LEU A 181 13.15 -7.90 7.49
C LEU A 181 14.14 -6.90 6.86
N LEU A 182 14.41 -6.96 5.55
CA LEU A 182 15.31 -6.02 4.89
C LEU A 182 14.80 -4.57 5.01
N LYS A 183 13.50 -4.35 4.78
CA LYS A 183 12.89 -3.03 4.91
C LYS A 183 12.95 -2.49 6.34
N ALA A 184 12.67 -3.33 7.34
CA ALA A 184 12.81 -2.95 8.74
C ALA A 184 14.26 -2.59 9.08
N ARG A 185 15.22 -3.46 8.72
CA ARG A 185 16.65 -3.27 8.99
C ARG A 185 17.21 -1.98 8.40
N CYS A 186 16.77 -1.61 7.19
CA CYS A 186 17.24 -0.41 6.50
C CYS A 186 16.43 0.86 6.84
N MET A 187 15.41 0.78 7.69
CA MET A 187 14.46 1.89 7.92
C MET A 187 15.15 3.15 8.48
N HIS A 188 16.16 2.95 9.34
CA HIS A 188 16.93 4.04 9.95
C HIS A 188 17.80 4.80 8.94
N LEU A 189 18.10 4.22 7.77
CA LEU A 189 18.91 4.86 6.73
C LEU A 189 18.15 5.97 5.98
N GLY A 190 16.83 6.08 6.16
CA GLY A 190 16.04 7.19 5.62
C GLY A 190 15.85 7.18 4.10
N ILE A 191 16.20 6.08 3.42
CA ILE A 191 15.96 5.87 1.98
C ILE A 191 15.00 4.69 1.76
N PRO A 192 13.87 4.89 1.06
CA PRO A 192 12.92 3.81 0.79
C PRO A 192 13.47 2.78 -0.19
N LEU A 193 13.09 1.52 0.01
CA LEU A 193 13.50 0.39 -0.84
C LEU A 193 12.39 -0.06 -1.81
N GLN A 194 12.77 -0.36 -3.04
CA GLN A 194 11.95 -1.05 -4.04
C GLN A 194 12.59 -2.41 -4.38
N LEU A 195 11.92 -3.52 -4.07
CA LEU A 195 12.44 -4.85 -4.40
C LEU A 195 11.87 -5.31 -5.74
N VAL A 196 12.72 -5.89 -6.58
CA VAL A 196 12.32 -6.46 -7.87
C VAL A 196 12.99 -7.83 -8.03
N ARG A 197 12.25 -8.82 -8.51
CA ARG A 197 12.80 -10.15 -8.81
C ARG A 197 13.27 -10.18 -10.27
N GLU A 198 14.43 -10.77 -10.56
CA GLU A 198 14.95 -10.84 -11.94
C GLU A 198 13.93 -11.38 -12.95
N LYS A 199 13.23 -12.48 -12.61
CA LYS A 199 12.17 -13.06 -13.46
C LYS A 199 11.00 -12.11 -13.77
N THR A 200 10.83 -11.03 -13.01
CA THR A 200 9.73 -10.08 -13.23
C THR A 200 10.09 -8.96 -14.21
N ILE A 201 11.37 -8.65 -14.39
CA ILE A 201 11.89 -7.48 -15.11
C ILE A 201 11.68 -7.58 -16.63
N LEU A 202 12.09 -8.70 -17.25
CA LEU A 202 12.14 -8.85 -18.71
C LEU A 202 11.63 -10.21 -19.21
N SER A 203 10.53 -10.72 -18.65
CA SER A 203 9.94 -11.97 -19.15
C SER A 203 9.24 -11.74 -20.50
N VAL A 204 9.89 -12.18 -21.60
CA VAL A 204 9.37 -12.10 -22.98
C VAL A 204 8.08 -12.92 -23.17
N LYS A 205 7.93 -14.01 -22.39
CA LYS A 205 6.68 -14.74 -22.23
C LYS A 205 6.24 -14.64 -20.78
N PRO A 206 5.36 -13.70 -20.40
CA PRO A 206 4.76 -13.74 -19.08
C PRO A 206 4.03 -15.08 -18.93
N SER A 207 4.22 -15.77 -17.81
CA SER A 207 3.31 -16.88 -17.46
C SER A 207 1.89 -16.35 -17.38
N ILE A 208 0.88 -17.21 -17.47
CA ILE A 208 -0.55 -16.83 -17.35
C ILE A 208 -0.79 -15.97 -16.09
N ASP A 209 -0.01 -16.21 -15.02
CA ASP A 209 -0.10 -15.49 -13.75
C ASP A 209 0.65 -14.14 -13.70
N GLN A 210 1.34 -13.73 -14.77
CA GLN A 210 2.08 -12.46 -14.79
C GLN A 210 1.33 -11.36 -15.54
N GLN A 211 1.38 -10.15 -14.99
CA GLN A 211 0.94 -8.94 -15.67
C GLN A 211 1.77 -8.67 -16.94
N ASP A 212 1.15 -8.01 -17.91
CA ASP A 212 1.84 -7.55 -19.12
C ASP A 212 2.91 -6.48 -18.79
N LEU A 213 3.86 -6.27 -19.71
CA LEU A 213 4.99 -5.36 -19.49
C LEU A 213 4.54 -3.91 -19.25
N ALA A 214 3.52 -3.42 -19.97
CA ALA A 214 3.03 -2.06 -19.77
C ALA A 214 2.42 -1.88 -18.38
N THR A 215 1.59 -2.82 -17.92
CA THR A 215 1.05 -2.83 -16.56
C THR A 215 2.15 -2.89 -15.50
N LYS A 216 3.20 -3.70 -15.71
CA LYS A 216 4.36 -3.74 -14.81
C LYS A 216 5.06 -2.38 -14.74
N ALA A 217 5.30 -1.74 -15.88
CA ALA A 217 5.94 -0.42 -15.94
C ALA A 217 5.10 0.66 -15.25
N TRP A 218 3.77 0.64 -15.46
CA TRP A 218 2.84 1.52 -14.74
C TRP A 218 2.99 1.42 -13.23
N ASN A 219 2.95 0.19 -12.68
CA ASN A 219 3.04 -0.02 -11.24
C ASN A 219 4.43 0.30 -10.70
N PHE A 220 5.48 -0.11 -11.42
CA PHE A 220 6.87 0.12 -11.04
C PHE A 220 7.23 1.61 -11.00
N CYS A 221 6.94 2.36 -12.07
CA CYS A 221 7.27 3.78 -12.15
C CYS A 221 6.44 4.61 -11.17
N THR A 222 5.17 4.27 -10.95
CA THR A 222 4.34 4.94 -9.94
C THR A 222 4.92 4.72 -8.53
N ALA A 223 5.30 3.49 -8.20
CA ALA A 223 5.88 3.17 -6.90
C ALA A 223 7.21 3.88 -6.67
N LEU A 224 8.08 3.94 -7.70
CA LEU A 224 9.33 4.68 -7.65
C LEU A 224 9.10 6.19 -7.46
N TYR A 225 8.16 6.76 -8.22
CA TYR A 225 7.80 8.17 -8.13
C TYR A 225 7.37 8.56 -6.72
N TYR A 226 6.41 7.81 -6.16
CA TYR A 226 5.91 8.04 -4.81
C TYR A 226 7.01 7.91 -3.74
N LYS A 227 7.90 6.92 -3.90
CA LYS A 227 9.00 6.66 -2.96
C LYS A 227 10.05 7.76 -2.98
N GLY A 228 10.56 8.11 -4.16
CA GLY A 228 11.72 9.02 -4.26
C GLY A 228 11.37 10.50 -4.24
N ASN A 229 10.24 10.91 -4.86
CA ASN A 229 9.83 12.31 -4.83
C ASN A 229 9.07 12.70 -3.55
N ARG A 230 8.70 11.71 -2.72
CA ARG A 230 7.98 11.91 -1.44
C ARG A 230 6.69 12.73 -1.61
N THR A 231 6.02 12.53 -2.73
CA THR A 231 4.81 13.25 -3.16
C THR A 231 3.86 12.30 -3.87
N VAL A 232 2.63 12.75 -4.13
CA VAL A 232 1.57 11.93 -4.71
C VAL A 232 1.39 12.21 -6.22
N PRO A 233 1.34 11.18 -7.07
CA PRO A 233 1.06 11.37 -8.50
C PRO A 233 -0.40 11.74 -8.79
N TRP A 234 -1.32 11.41 -7.88
CA TRP A 234 -2.73 11.79 -7.94
C TRP A 234 -3.35 11.79 -6.54
N ARG A 235 -4.48 12.48 -6.38
CA ARG A 235 -5.30 12.46 -5.16
C ARG A 235 -6.79 12.35 -5.45
N LEU A 236 -7.64 12.25 -4.44
CA LEU A 236 -9.10 12.34 -4.63
C LEU A 236 -9.50 13.78 -4.94
N VAL A 237 -10.52 13.97 -5.77
CA VAL A 237 -11.11 15.30 -5.99
C VAL A 237 -11.73 15.79 -4.69
N GLU A 238 -11.32 16.97 -4.25
CA GLU A 238 -11.81 17.62 -3.04
C GLU A 238 -13.26 18.12 -3.25
N ASP A 239 -14.13 17.79 -2.29
CA ASP A 239 -15.47 18.35 -2.21
C ASP A 239 -15.46 19.57 -1.29
N LYS A 240 -15.47 20.77 -1.89
CA LYS A 240 -15.40 22.05 -1.17
C LYS A 240 -16.56 22.29 -0.19
N PHE A 241 -17.66 21.55 -0.34
CA PHE A 241 -18.82 21.68 0.54
C PHE A 241 -18.79 20.71 1.72
N LYS A 242 -17.80 19.81 1.77
CA LYS A 242 -17.60 18.88 2.87
C LYS A 242 -16.57 19.40 3.88
N PRO A 243 -16.71 19.04 5.17
CA PRO A 243 -15.72 19.37 6.18
C PRO A 243 -14.38 18.68 5.88
N LYS A 244 -13.29 19.38 6.20
CA LYS A 244 -11.93 18.85 6.18
C LYS A 244 -11.86 17.58 7.03
N THR A 245 -11.67 16.45 6.38
CA THR A 245 -11.79 15.12 6.99
C THR A 245 -10.43 14.47 7.15
N CYS A 246 -10.16 13.96 8.35
CA CYS A 246 -9.00 13.11 8.65
C CYS A 246 -9.44 11.65 8.63
N TYR A 247 -8.88 10.85 7.72
CA TYR A 247 -9.15 9.43 7.61
C TYR A 247 -8.10 8.62 8.36
N ILE A 248 -8.54 7.81 9.33
CA ILE A 248 -7.67 7.02 10.19
C ILE A 248 -7.93 5.54 9.94
N GLY A 249 -6.92 4.82 9.45
CA GLY A 249 -6.95 3.36 9.37
C GLY A 249 -6.37 2.73 10.62
N ILE A 250 -7.11 1.80 11.24
CA ILE A 250 -6.66 0.99 12.38
C ILE A 250 -6.52 -0.46 11.96
N GLY A 251 -5.30 -0.98 12.02
CA GLY A 251 -4.96 -2.38 11.73
C GLY A 251 -4.22 -3.05 12.88
N PHE A 252 -4.34 -4.37 12.98
CA PHE A 252 -3.73 -5.17 14.03
C PHE A 252 -2.75 -6.16 13.39
N TYR A 253 -1.62 -6.41 14.05
CA TYR A 253 -0.65 -7.39 13.58
C TYR A 253 -0.14 -8.25 14.72
N LYS A 254 0.27 -9.47 14.39
CA LYS A 254 0.89 -10.39 15.34
C LYS A 254 2.40 -10.19 15.34
N SER A 255 3.00 -10.35 16.52
CA SER A 255 4.44 -10.50 16.69
C SER A 255 4.98 -11.67 15.87
N ARG A 256 6.31 -11.73 15.72
CA ARG A 256 6.97 -12.77 14.93
C ARG A 256 6.80 -14.17 15.51
N ASP A 257 6.74 -14.28 16.85
CA ASP A 257 6.49 -15.51 17.60
C ASP A 257 5.00 -15.92 17.61
N GLY A 258 4.11 -15.02 17.18
CA GLY A 258 2.66 -15.23 17.18
C GLY A 258 1.99 -15.17 18.56
N GLU A 259 2.76 -14.93 19.63
CA GLU A 259 2.29 -14.93 21.01
C GLU A 259 1.58 -13.62 21.39
N THR A 260 2.09 -12.49 20.90
CA THR A 260 1.52 -11.17 21.18
C THR A 260 0.82 -10.60 19.96
N VAL A 261 -0.39 -10.06 20.18
CA VAL A 261 -1.05 -9.24 19.17
C VAL A 261 -0.78 -7.79 19.52
N SER A 262 0.05 -7.15 18.72
CA SER A 262 0.31 -5.72 18.84
C SER A 262 -0.76 -4.93 18.10
N THR A 263 -1.15 -3.78 18.66
CA THR A 263 -2.24 -2.98 18.10
C THR A 263 -1.81 -1.76 17.34
N SER A 264 -2.68 -1.49 16.38
CA SER A 264 -3.00 -0.24 15.74
C SER A 264 -1.78 0.47 15.26
N LEU A 265 -1.44 0.16 14.01
CA LEU A 265 -1.08 1.28 13.20
C LEU A 265 -2.28 2.22 13.10
N ALA A 266 -2.15 3.44 13.60
CA ALA A 266 -3.00 4.53 13.12
C ALA A 266 -2.25 5.13 11.93
N GLN A 267 -2.88 5.06 10.76
CA GLN A 267 -2.45 5.88 9.66
C GLN A 267 -3.45 6.99 9.42
N VAL A 268 -2.95 8.21 9.53
CA VAL A 268 -3.69 9.42 9.23
C VAL A 268 -3.45 9.77 7.78
N PHE A 269 -4.51 9.79 6.97
CA PHE A 269 -4.51 10.42 5.65
C PHE A 269 -5.23 11.75 5.72
N ASP A 270 -4.56 12.78 5.24
CA ASP A 270 -5.23 14.02 4.84
C ASP A 270 -5.80 13.92 3.42
N GLU A 271 -6.49 14.97 3.02
CA GLU A 271 -7.04 15.16 1.66
C GLU A 271 -5.98 15.30 0.56
N PHE A 272 -4.73 15.55 0.93
CA PHE A 272 -3.59 15.66 0.02
C PHE A 272 -2.87 14.32 -0.18
N GLY A 273 -3.23 13.28 0.59
CA GLY A 273 -2.59 11.98 0.57
C GLY A 273 -1.32 11.91 1.43
N HIS A 274 -1.06 12.92 2.28
CA HIS A 274 -0.03 12.80 3.30
C HIS A 274 -0.48 11.79 4.35
N GLY A 275 0.32 10.73 4.45
CA GLY A 275 0.12 9.65 5.40
C GLY A 275 1.13 9.74 6.53
N VAL A 276 0.69 9.87 7.79
CA VAL A 276 1.55 9.68 8.96
C VAL A 276 1.28 8.32 9.57
N ILE A 277 2.34 7.57 9.84
CA ILE A 277 2.30 6.24 10.44
C ILE A 277 2.68 6.33 11.93
N LEU A 278 1.83 5.73 12.77
CA LEU A 278 2.07 5.63 14.21
C LEU A 278 2.06 4.18 14.68
N ARG A 279 3.01 3.83 15.55
CA ARG A 279 3.05 2.54 16.24
C ARG A 279 2.15 2.61 17.49
N GLY A 280 1.17 1.73 17.60
CA GLY A 280 0.34 1.58 18.80
C GLY A 280 0.92 0.61 19.83
N ALA A 281 0.26 0.56 21.00
CA ALA A 281 0.62 -0.32 22.12
C ALA A 281 0.15 -1.77 21.91
N PRO A 282 0.72 -2.77 22.62
CA PRO A 282 0.21 -4.16 22.60
C PRO A 282 -1.24 -4.28 23.10
N VAL A 283 -2.04 -5.21 22.55
CA VAL A 283 -3.43 -5.42 23.03
C VAL A 283 -3.76 -6.82 23.50
N SER A 284 -4.90 -6.88 24.20
CA SER A 284 -5.62 -8.10 24.50
C SER A 284 -6.39 -8.65 23.29
N LEU A 285 -6.49 -9.99 23.26
CA LEU A 285 -7.40 -10.72 22.41
C LEU A 285 -8.71 -10.98 23.14
N ASP A 286 -9.83 -10.91 22.42
CA ASP A 286 -11.09 -11.34 22.97
C ASP A 286 -11.10 -12.83 23.32
N LYS A 287 -11.70 -13.17 24.46
CA LYS A 287 -11.76 -14.56 24.94
C LYS A 287 -12.67 -15.47 24.09
N ARG A 288 -13.67 -14.92 23.40
CA ARG A 288 -14.66 -15.68 22.62
C ARG A 288 -14.31 -15.73 21.13
N ASP A 289 -14.08 -14.58 20.50
CA ASP A 289 -13.87 -14.50 19.05
C ASP A 289 -12.39 -14.39 18.64
N LYS A 290 -11.47 -14.33 19.62
CA LYS A 290 -10.01 -14.17 19.43
C LYS A 290 -9.63 -12.99 18.56
N ARG A 291 -10.49 -11.96 18.45
CA ARG A 291 -10.18 -10.72 17.74
C ARG A 291 -9.47 -9.74 18.67
N PRO A 292 -8.46 -9.02 18.17
CA PRO A 292 -7.81 -7.99 18.95
C PRO A 292 -8.72 -6.80 19.18
N TYR A 293 -8.59 -6.17 20.35
CA TYR A 293 -9.34 -4.97 20.73
C TYR A 293 -8.51 -4.08 21.65
N MET A 294 -8.76 -2.78 21.62
CA MET A 294 -8.14 -1.85 22.58
C MET A 294 -9.02 -1.66 23.81
N ASP A 295 -8.37 -1.48 24.95
CA ASP A 295 -9.03 -0.82 26.08
C ASP A 295 -9.20 0.68 25.83
N GLU A 296 -9.87 1.36 26.76
CA GLU A 296 -10.18 2.79 26.64
C GLU A 296 -8.93 3.67 26.59
N SER A 297 -7.94 3.39 27.45
CA SER A 297 -6.69 4.15 27.53
C SER A 297 -5.87 4.02 26.26
N GLN A 298 -5.79 2.80 25.72
CA GLN A 298 -5.09 2.51 24.48
C GLN A 298 -5.74 3.20 23.27
N ALA A 299 -7.07 3.17 23.20
CA ALA A 299 -7.81 3.86 22.16
C ALA A 299 -7.63 5.38 22.25
N TYR A 300 -7.61 5.93 23.47
CA TYR A 300 -7.33 7.33 23.74
C TYR A 300 -5.91 7.73 23.26
N GLU A 301 -4.87 7.03 23.73
CA GLU A 301 -3.48 7.36 23.41
C GLU A 301 -3.18 7.28 21.91
N LEU A 302 -3.73 6.26 21.24
CA LEU A 302 -3.58 6.09 19.80
C LEU A 302 -4.16 7.28 19.02
N LEU A 303 -5.40 7.66 19.31
CA LEU A 303 -6.08 8.71 18.58
C LEU A 303 -5.51 10.09 18.92
N ASP A 304 -5.13 10.33 20.19
CA ASP A 304 -4.50 11.57 20.59
C ASP A 304 -3.18 11.78 19.86
N SER A 305 -2.34 10.74 19.80
CA SER A 305 -1.08 10.76 19.04
C SER A 305 -1.30 11.01 17.55
N ALA A 306 -2.31 10.35 16.96
CA ALA A 306 -2.68 10.52 15.54
C ALA A 306 -3.08 11.96 15.22
N LEU A 307 -3.92 12.55 16.05
CA LEU A 307 -4.39 13.91 15.85
C LEU A 307 -3.32 14.95 16.19
N ALA A 308 -2.41 14.67 17.14
CA ALA A 308 -1.27 15.53 17.43
C ALA A 308 -0.31 15.63 16.24
N GLU A 309 0.01 14.52 15.58
CA GLU A 309 0.84 14.55 14.37
C GLU A 309 0.12 15.20 13.19
N TYR A 310 -1.20 15.02 13.04
CA TYR A 310 -1.98 15.74 12.05
C TYR A 310 -1.92 17.26 12.26
N GLU A 311 -2.15 17.71 13.49
CA GLU A 311 -2.13 19.13 13.85
C GLU A 311 -0.73 19.73 13.67
N LYS A 312 0.33 18.97 13.98
CA LYS A 312 1.71 19.37 13.73
C LYS A 312 2.04 19.49 12.23
N ALA A 313 1.52 18.60 11.40
CA ALA A 313 1.80 18.59 9.97
C ALA A 313 1.04 19.69 9.22
N LEU A 314 -0.21 19.95 9.59
CA LEU A 314 -1.11 20.86 8.86
C LEU A 314 -1.37 22.19 9.58
N MET A 315 -0.87 22.35 10.81
CA MET A 315 -1.11 23.51 11.67
C MET A 315 -2.61 23.81 11.89
N GLN A 316 -3.46 22.80 11.72
CA GLN A 316 -4.90 22.89 11.89
C GLN A 316 -5.47 21.57 12.38
N LYS A 317 -6.60 21.63 13.08
CA LYS A 317 -7.37 20.45 13.49
C LYS A 317 -8.33 20.02 12.38
N PRO A 318 -8.62 18.71 12.23
CA PRO A 318 -9.62 18.28 11.28
C PRO A 318 -11.02 18.67 11.76
N ALA A 319 -11.90 19.00 10.82
CA ALA A 319 -13.30 19.29 11.13
C ALA A 319 -14.11 18.00 11.36
N ARG A 320 -13.69 16.89 10.75
CA ARG A 320 -14.32 15.57 10.84
C ARG A 320 -13.26 14.47 10.93
N VAL A 321 -13.50 13.44 11.76
CA VAL A 321 -12.62 12.26 11.86
C VAL A 321 -13.37 11.01 11.44
N VAL A 322 -12.80 10.24 10.53
CA VAL A 322 -13.36 8.95 10.09
C VAL A 322 -12.37 7.85 10.45
N ILE A 323 -12.80 6.89 11.28
CA ILE A 323 -11.97 5.76 11.71
C ILE A 323 -12.44 4.50 10.99
N HIS A 324 -11.55 3.93 10.18
CA HIS A 324 -11.73 2.65 9.51
C HIS A 324 -11.05 1.54 10.30
N LYS A 325 -11.80 0.48 10.62
CA LYS A 325 -11.28 -0.69 11.34
C LYS A 325 -11.63 -1.98 10.60
N SER A 326 -10.70 -2.94 10.58
CA SER A 326 -10.93 -4.28 9.99
C SER A 326 -11.66 -5.26 10.92
N SER A 327 -12.10 -4.79 12.08
CA SER A 327 -12.90 -5.52 13.07
C SER A 327 -13.98 -4.59 13.62
N ARG A 328 -14.93 -5.14 14.39
CA ARG A 328 -15.98 -4.34 15.03
C ARG A 328 -15.40 -3.47 16.15
N PHE A 329 -16.01 -2.31 16.36
CA PHE A 329 -15.73 -1.47 17.52
C PHE A 329 -16.30 -2.07 18.80
N ARG A 330 -15.62 -1.82 19.91
CA ARG A 330 -16.11 -2.09 21.26
C ARG A 330 -16.49 -0.79 21.97
N PRO A 331 -17.40 -0.85 22.94
CA PRO A 331 -17.71 0.30 23.79
C PRO A 331 -16.47 0.94 24.42
N THR A 332 -15.49 0.15 24.88
CA THR A 332 -14.23 0.67 25.45
C THR A 332 -13.45 1.54 24.47
N GLU A 333 -13.33 1.09 23.22
CA GLU A 333 -12.62 1.82 22.17
C GLU A 333 -13.36 3.10 21.82
N VAL A 334 -14.68 3.02 21.72
CA VAL A 334 -15.56 4.15 21.41
C VAL A 334 -15.48 5.22 22.52
N SER A 335 -15.47 4.83 23.79
CA SER A 335 -15.26 5.75 24.92
C SER A 335 -13.91 6.47 24.81
N GLY A 336 -12.83 5.72 24.54
CA GLY A 336 -11.49 6.29 24.41
C GLY A 336 -11.38 7.27 23.26
N PHE A 337 -11.90 6.90 22.08
CA PHE A 337 -11.93 7.79 20.91
C PHE A 337 -12.78 9.04 21.15
N SER A 338 -13.98 8.88 21.72
CA SER A 338 -14.89 10.01 21.98
C SER A 338 -14.26 11.01 22.94
N ARG A 339 -13.62 10.53 24.01
CA ARG A 339 -12.93 11.38 24.98
C ARG A 339 -11.84 12.25 24.35
N VAL A 340 -11.06 11.71 23.39
CA VAL A 340 -10.06 12.51 22.65
C VAL A 340 -10.71 13.55 21.76
N LEU A 341 -11.75 13.15 21.02
CA LEU A 341 -12.44 14.03 20.08
C LEU A 341 -13.10 15.20 20.81
N ASP A 342 -13.75 14.93 21.94
CA ASP A 342 -14.36 15.94 22.82
C ASP A 342 -13.30 16.89 23.38
N ALA A 343 -12.19 16.35 23.91
CA ALA A 343 -11.10 17.14 24.46
C ALA A 343 -10.42 18.04 23.40
N LYS A 344 -10.35 17.58 22.15
CA LYS A 344 -9.78 18.37 21.04
C LYS A 344 -10.80 19.30 20.36
N GLY A 345 -12.09 19.20 20.70
CA GLY A 345 -13.17 20.00 20.15
C GLY A 345 -13.61 19.60 18.73
N ILE A 346 -13.40 18.34 18.35
CA ILE A 346 -13.79 17.80 17.04
C ILE A 346 -15.24 17.32 17.14
N ARG A 347 -16.13 17.96 16.37
CA ARG A 347 -17.58 17.77 16.51
C ARG A 347 -18.16 16.62 15.71
N THR A 348 -17.49 16.18 14.66
CA THR A 348 -18.05 15.21 13.71
C THR A 348 -17.16 13.98 13.62
N LYS A 349 -17.76 12.80 13.79
CA LYS A 349 -17.04 11.52 13.78
C LYS A 349 -17.80 10.42 13.07
N ASP A 350 -17.07 9.54 12.40
CA ASP A 350 -17.63 8.29 11.86
C ASP A 350 -16.71 7.10 12.19
N LEU A 351 -17.26 6.13 12.92
CA LEU A 351 -16.60 4.89 13.30
C LEU A 351 -17.11 3.77 12.40
N VAL A 352 -16.31 3.37 11.41
CA VAL A 352 -16.74 2.45 10.35
C VAL A 352 -15.94 1.15 10.37
N SER A 353 -16.66 0.05 10.59
CA SER A 353 -16.10 -1.29 10.49
C SER A 353 -16.22 -1.79 9.05
N ILE A 354 -15.10 -2.20 8.47
CA ILE A 354 -15.03 -2.71 7.09
C ILE A 354 -14.50 -4.15 7.15
N THR A 355 -15.37 -5.10 6.85
CA THR A 355 -15.09 -6.54 7.00
C THR A 355 -15.43 -7.31 5.73
N SER A 356 -14.91 -8.54 5.63
CA SER A 356 -15.39 -9.47 4.60
C SER A 356 -16.81 -9.94 4.91
N THR A 357 -17.54 -10.38 3.88
CA THR A 357 -18.87 -10.97 4.02
C THR A 357 -19.01 -12.17 3.10
N ASP A 358 -19.99 -13.02 3.39
CA ASP A 358 -20.42 -14.14 2.54
C ASP A 358 -21.65 -13.80 1.70
N ILE A 359 -22.24 -12.61 1.90
CA ILE A 359 -23.35 -12.12 1.08
C ILE A 359 -22.81 -11.82 -0.33
N ARG A 360 -23.48 -12.37 -1.35
CA ARG A 360 -23.18 -12.11 -2.76
C ARG A 360 -24.46 -11.75 -3.51
N LEU A 361 -24.39 -10.67 -4.28
CA LEU A 361 -25.33 -10.28 -5.31
C LEU A 361 -24.97 -10.96 -6.62
N PHE A 362 -25.99 -11.33 -7.39
CA PHE A 362 -25.87 -11.86 -8.74
C PHE A 362 -26.57 -10.92 -9.71
N SER A 363 -25.94 -10.66 -10.86
CA SER A 363 -26.61 -9.98 -11.97
C SER A 363 -27.42 -11.00 -12.76
N ASP A 364 -28.46 -10.52 -13.43
CA ASP A 364 -29.13 -11.17 -14.55
C ASP A 364 -28.19 -11.47 -15.75
N LYS A 365 -27.09 -10.73 -15.88
CA LYS A 365 -26.06 -10.91 -16.90
C LYS A 365 -25.00 -11.93 -16.47
N ASN A 366 -24.27 -12.48 -17.45
CA ASN A 366 -23.10 -13.35 -17.25
C ASN A 366 -21.86 -12.61 -16.69
N TYR A 367 -22.06 -11.50 -15.96
CA TYR A 367 -21.00 -10.74 -15.31
C TYR A 367 -21.40 -10.38 -13.88
N PRO A 368 -20.42 -10.19 -12.97
CA PRO A 368 -20.72 -9.78 -11.60
C PRO A 368 -21.34 -8.37 -11.52
N PRO A 369 -21.87 -7.96 -10.36
CA PRO A 369 -22.31 -6.59 -10.16
C PRO A 369 -21.24 -5.54 -10.50
N THR A 370 -21.67 -4.36 -10.96
CA THR A 370 -20.77 -3.23 -11.25
C THR A 370 -20.06 -2.78 -9.98
N ARG A 371 -18.78 -2.40 -10.10
CA ARG A 371 -18.04 -1.73 -9.03
C ARG A 371 -18.80 -0.46 -8.61
N GLY A 372 -18.94 -0.25 -7.31
CA GLY A 372 -19.77 0.79 -6.73
C GLY A 372 -21.21 0.34 -6.41
N THR A 373 -21.59 -0.92 -6.69
CA THR A 373 -22.89 -1.45 -6.25
C THR A 373 -22.93 -1.54 -4.72
N LEU A 374 -23.88 -0.85 -4.11
CA LEU A 374 -24.18 -0.86 -2.68
C LEU A 374 -25.54 -1.51 -2.43
N LEU A 375 -25.56 -2.58 -1.63
CA LEU A 375 -26.77 -3.13 -1.02
C LEU A 375 -26.87 -2.62 0.41
N SER A 376 -27.83 -1.74 0.69
CA SER A 376 -28.17 -1.32 2.05
C SER A 376 -29.06 -2.36 2.72
N LEU A 377 -28.56 -2.95 3.81
CA LEU A 377 -29.27 -3.89 4.65
C LEU A 377 -30.10 -3.17 5.71
N SER A 378 -29.52 -2.11 6.30
CA SER A 378 -30.17 -1.16 7.21
C SER A 378 -29.65 0.26 6.92
N GLU A 379 -30.01 1.23 7.77
CA GLU A 379 -29.46 2.59 7.71
C GLU A 379 -27.96 2.65 8.01
N THR A 380 -27.45 1.71 8.81
CA THR A 380 -26.06 1.67 9.29
C THR A 380 -25.23 0.52 8.72
N GLN A 381 -25.85 -0.44 8.02
CA GLN A 381 -25.16 -1.61 7.49
C GLN A 381 -25.43 -1.81 6.00
N GLY A 382 -24.36 -2.11 5.25
CA GLY A 382 -24.44 -2.41 3.82
C GLY A 382 -23.33 -3.33 3.31
N VAL A 383 -23.51 -3.77 2.07
CA VAL A 383 -22.55 -4.56 1.31
C VAL A 383 -22.13 -3.76 0.08
N LEU A 384 -20.86 -3.37 0.02
CA LEU A 384 -20.27 -2.56 -1.03
C LEU A 384 -19.37 -3.39 -1.95
N TYR A 385 -19.69 -3.39 -3.23
CA TYR A 385 -18.86 -3.98 -4.27
C TYR A 385 -17.76 -3.01 -4.69
N THR A 386 -16.59 -3.09 -4.05
CA THR A 386 -15.38 -2.38 -4.52
C THR A 386 -14.71 -3.12 -5.69
N LYS A 387 -14.95 -4.42 -5.84
CA LYS A 387 -14.58 -5.17 -7.05
C LYS A 387 -15.85 -5.61 -7.79
N GLY A 388 -15.81 -5.55 -9.11
CA GLY A 388 -16.96 -5.82 -9.97
C GLY A 388 -16.67 -5.41 -11.41
N ILE A 389 -17.68 -5.40 -12.28
CA ILE A 389 -17.51 -4.82 -13.62
C ILE A 389 -17.08 -3.36 -13.47
N VAL A 390 -16.04 -2.98 -14.19
CA VAL A 390 -15.62 -1.58 -14.30
C VAL A 390 -16.00 -1.10 -15.69
N ASP A 391 -16.97 -0.18 -15.77
CA ASP A 391 -17.50 0.31 -17.06
C ASP A 391 -16.38 0.88 -17.94
N PHE A 392 -15.41 1.58 -17.35
CA PHE A 392 -14.25 2.12 -18.07
C PHE A 392 -13.38 1.02 -18.71
N TYR A 393 -13.23 -0.13 -18.04
CA TYR A 393 -12.51 -1.28 -18.58
C TYR A 393 -13.39 -2.18 -19.46
N LYS A 394 -14.71 -2.01 -19.40
CA LYS A 394 -15.73 -2.86 -20.05
C LYS A 394 -15.63 -4.33 -19.64
N THR A 395 -15.02 -4.61 -18.49
CA THR A 395 -14.84 -5.97 -17.96
C THR A 395 -14.59 -5.95 -16.46
N TYR A 396 -14.59 -7.13 -15.84
CA TYR A 396 -14.15 -7.36 -14.48
C TYR A 396 -12.72 -7.96 -14.52
N PRO A 397 -11.69 -7.26 -14.00
CA PRO A 397 -10.29 -7.72 -14.09
C PRO A 397 -9.90 -8.81 -13.08
N GLY A 398 -10.82 -9.30 -12.24
CA GLY A 398 -10.52 -10.35 -11.26
C GLY A 398 -10.80 -11.77 -11.77
N MET A 399 -10.12 -12.76 -11.19
CA MET A 399 -10.22 -14.16 -11.62
C MET A 399 -11.44 -14.90 -11.07
N TYR A 400 -11.89 -14.55 -9.87
CA TYR A 400 -12.97 -15.24 -9.15
C TYR A 400 -14.14 -14.29 -8.90
N ILE A 401 -15.29 -14.85 -8.47
CA ILE A 401 -16.47 -14.08 -8.04
C ILE A 401 -16.02 -12.95 -7.08
N PRO A 402 -16.35 -11.67 -7.34
CA PRO A 402 -15.92 -10.58 -6.49
C PRO A 402 -16.32 -10.79 -5.03
N SER A 403 -15.39 -10.50 -4.13
CA SER A 403 -15.64 -10.48 -2.70
C SER A 403 -15.96 -9.05 -2.25
N PRO A 404 -17.25 -8.69 -2.06
CA PRO A 404 -17.63 -7.37 -1.59
C PRO A 404 -17.22 -7.17 -0.12
N LEU A 405 -17.29 -5.91 0.30
CA LEU A 405 -17.03 -5.50 1.68
C LEU A 405 -18.35 -5.33 2.42
N ARG A 406 -18.45 -5.85 3.64
CA ARG A 406 -19.47 -5.42 4.59
C ARG A 406 -18.99 -4.15 5.27
N VAL A 407 -19.83 -3.12 5.20
CA VAL A 407 -19.62 -1.82 5.83
C VAL A 407 -20.66 -1.68 6.93
N GLU A 408 -20.19 -1.39 8.14
CA GLU A 408 -21.01 -1.19 9.33
C GLU A 408 -20.58 0.13 9.98
N ALA A 409 -21.45 1.14 9.90
CA ALA A 409 -21.30 2.41 10.59
C ALA A 409 -21.77 2.22 12.04
N PHE A 410 -20.82 2.15 12.97
CA PHE A 410 -21.11 1.88 14.38
C PHE A 410 -21.68 3.13 15.07
N GLU A 411 -20.99 4.25 14.92
CA GLU A 411 -21.45 5.60 15.24
C GLU A 411 -21.08 6.49 14.05
N SER A 412 -22.01 7.28 13.53
CA SER A 412 -21.76 8.10 12.34
C SER A 412 -22.70 9.28 12.26
N ASP A 413 -22.14 10.45 11.98
CA ASP A 413 -22.90 11.64 11.56
C ASP A 413 -23.23 11.60 10.06
N SER A 414 -22.49 10.79 9.29
CA SER A 414 -22.64 10.66 7.85
C SER A 414 -23.57 9.52 7.46
N SER A 415 -24.24 9.66 6.31
CA SER A 415 -25.05 8.55 5.77
C SER A 415 -24.17 7.36 5.35
N LEU A 416 -24.69 6.14 5.47
CA LEU A 416 -24.02 4.94 4.98
C LEU A 416 -23.61 5.07 3.50
N GLU A 417 -24.43 5.73 2.68
CA GLU A 417 -24.14 5.97 1.28
C GLU A 417 -22.89 6.84 1.10
N ASP A 418 -22.76 7.92 1.87
CA ASP A 418 -21.61 8.82 1.79
C ASP A 418 -20.32 8.17 2.31
N LEU A 419 -20.41 7.41 3.40
CA LEU A 419 -19.30 6.57 3.88
C LEU A 419 -18.87 5.57 2.80
N CYS A 420 -19.82 4.92 2.12
CA CYS A 420 -19.50 3.97 1.05
C CYS A 420 -18.89 4.65 -0.18
N LYS A 421 -19.30 5.88 -0.54
CA LYS A 421 -18.67 6.68 -1.61
C LYS A 421 -17.22 7.01 -1.26
N GLU A 422 -16.97 7.42 -0.02
CA GLU A 422 -15.63 7.75 0.48
C GLU A 422 -14.73 6.51 0.50
N ILE A 423 -15.22 5.37 1.00
CA ILE A 423 -14.50 4.08 0.95
C ILE A 423 -14.14 3.71 -0.49
N LEU A 424 -15.09 3.84 -1.43
CA LEU A 424 -14.85 3.56 -2.85
C LEU A 424 -13.74 4.46 -3.41
N GLY A 425 -13.72 5.75 -3.06
CA GLY A 425 -12.65 6.67 -3.45
C GLY A 425 -11.30 6.27 -2.89
N LEU A 426 -11.24 5.98 -1.59
CA LEU A 426 -10.01 5.59 -0.90
C LEU A 426 -9.40 4.28 -1.42
N THR A 427 -10.18 3.41 -2.08
CA THR A 427 -9.62 2.21 -2.73
C THR A 427 -8.72 2.53 -3.94
N LYS A 428 -8.77 3.76 -4.46
CA LYS A 428 -7.99 4.23 -5.61
C LYS A 428 -6.74 5.01 -5.20
N MET A 429 -6.50 5.15 -3.91
CA MET A 429 -5.42 5.95 -3.32
C MET A 429 -4.18 5.09 -3.01
N ASN A 430 -3.99 4.00 -3.74
CA ASN A 430 -2.85 3.11 -3.57
C ASN A 430 -1.77 3.40 -4.61
N TRP A 431 -0.77 4.19 -4.24
CA TRP A 431 0.33 4.57 -5.15
C TRP A 431 1.35 3.44 -5.42
N ASN A 432 1.03 2.20 -5.06
CA ASN A 432 1.76 1.00 -5.49
C ASN A 432 1.12 0.31 -6.71
N ASN A 433 -0.13 0.65 -7.04
CA ASN A 433 -0.89 0.02 -8.13
C ASN A 433 -1.74 1.07 -8.86
N THR A 434 -1.67 1.05 -10.18
CA THR A 434 -2.37 2.00 -11.06
C THR A 434 -3.75 1.53 -11.53
N GLN A 435 -4.13 0.28 -11.22
CA GLN A 435 -5.48 -0.22 -11.49
C GLN A 435 -6.48 0.41 -10.53
N LEU A 436 -7.64 0.81 -11.04
CA LEU A 436 -8.65 1.56 -10.27
C LEU A 436 -9.62 0.68 -9.46
N ASP A 437 -9.47 -0.65 -9.50
CA ASP A 437 -10.38 -1.64 -8.88
C ASP A 437 -9.84 -2.21 -7.55
N GLY A 438 -9.13 -1.39 -6.76
CA GLY A 438 -8.66 -1.77 -5.42
C GLY A 438 -9.79 -2.30 -4.54
N ARG A 439 -9.53 -3.39 -3.79
CA ARG A 439 -10.55 -4.00 -2.92
C ARG A 439 -10.74 -3.20 -1.64
N LEU A 440 -9.67 -2.91 -0.92
CA LEU A 440 -9.70 -2.25 0.38
C LEU A 440 -9.39 -0.75 0.22
N PRO A 441 -9.93 0.12 1.08
CA PRO A 441 -9.49 1.51 1.13
C PRO A 441 -8.04 1.58 1.62
N ILE A 442 -7.30 2.60 1.16
CA ILE A 442 -5.88 2.75 1.50
C ILE A 442 -5.61 2.77 3.02
N THR A 443 -6.56 3.29 3.80
CA THR A 443 -6.53 3.29 5.28
C THR A 443 -6.29 1.89 5.85
N LEU A 444 -6.97 0.86 5.32
CA LEU A 444 -6.82 -0.52 5.82
C LEU A 444 -5.73 -1.28 5.08
N GLU A 445 -5.53 -1.02 3.78
CA GLU A 445 -4.46 -1.69 3.04
C GLU A 445 -3.09 -1.33 3.61
N CYS A 446 -2.86 -0.04 3.89
CA CYS A 446 -1.62 0.40 4.48
C CYS A 446 -1.46 -0.12 5.92
N ALA A 447 -2.49 -0.02 6.77
CA ALA A 447 -2.41 -0.51 8.15
C ALA A 447 -1.93 -1.98 8.22
N ASN A 448 -2.39 -2.81 7.29
CA ASN A 448 -1.91 -4.20 7.14
C ASN A 448 -0.44 -4.28 6.68
N LYS A 449 -0.06 -3.59 5.60
CA LYS A 449 1.31 -3.64 5.06
C LYS A 449 2.36 -3.11 6.02
N VAL A 450 1.98 -2.12 6.82
CA VAL A 450 2.88 -1.57 7.82
C VAL A 450 3.02 -2.55 8.97
N GLY A 451 1.94 -3.14 9.48
CA GLY A 451 2.00 -4.19 10.51
C GLY A 451 2.90 -5.36 10.09
N ASP A 452 2.90 -5.71 8.81
CA ASP A 452 3.79 -6.73 8.24
C ASP A 452 5.29 -6.43 8.41
N ILE A 453 5.69 -5.16 8.39
CA ILE A 453 7.10 -4.75 8.53
C ILE A 453 7.40 -4.35 9.97
N MET A 454 6.46 -3.71 10.67
CA MET A 454 6.64 -3.22 12.04
C MET A 454 6.94 -4.34 13.03
N LYS A 455 6.48 -5.58 12.77
CA LYS A 455 6.86 -6.76 13.58
C LYS A 455 8.37 -7.09 13.53
N TYR A 456 9.12 -6.52 12.59
CA TYR A 456 10.56 -6.69 12.43
C TYR A 456 11.37 -5.48 12.91
N VAL A 457 10.72 -4.37 13.24
CA VAL A 457 11.38 -3.15 13.74
C VAL A 457 11.44 -3.25 15.27
N ASP A 458 12.60 -3.01 15.85
CA ASP A 458 12.80 -3.06 17.30
C ASP A 458 11.90 -2.03 18.02
N THR A 459 11.54 -2.31 19.28
CA THR A 459 10.69 -1.42 20.08
C THR A 459 11.39 -0.12 20.45
N SER A 460 12.73 -0.14 20.57
CA SER A 460 13.57 1.04 20.85
C SER A 460 13.79 1.95 19.65
N GLU A 461 13.62 1.43 18.43
CA GLU A 461 13.82 2.21 17.20
C GLU A 461 12.58 3.07 16.88
N LYS A 462 12.83 4.32 16.50
CA LYS A 462 11.79 5.21 15.97
C LYS A 462 11.60 4.91 14.48
N PRO A 463 10.44 4.36 14.07
CA PRO A 463 10.20 4.03 12.67
C PRO A 463 10.01 5.29 11.81
N GLN A 464 10.20 5.14 10.50
CA GLN A 464 9.89 6.19 9.53
C GLN A 464 8.38 6.39 9.43
N VAL A 465 7.93 7.64 9.40
CA VAL A 465 6.49 7.96 9.40
C VAL A 465 5.84 7.85 8.01
N SER A 466 6.63 7.87 6.94
CA SER A 466 6.11 7.86 5.56
C SER A 466 5.80 6.45 5.09
N TYR A 467 4.63 6.28 4.45
CA TYR A 467 4.22 5.00 3.87
C TYR A 467 5.17 4.45 2.79
N SER A 468 5.98 5.31 2.17
CA SER A 468 7.00 4.93 1.17
C SER A 468 7.96 3.83 1.66
N PHE A 469 8.27 3.80 2.97
CA PHE A 469 9.15 2.78 3.58
C PHE A 469 8.49 1.41 3.69
N TYR A 470 7.16 1.37 3.79
CA TYR A 470 6.38 0.17 4.02
C TYR A 470 5.83 -0.46 2.73
N MET A 471 5.81 0.32 1.65
CA MET A 471 5.27 -0.05 0.35
C MET A 471 6.12 -1.06 -0.43
#